data_AF-A0A6B1HU42-F1
#
_entry.id   AF-A0A6B1HU42-F1
#
_cell.length_a   1.000
_cell.length_b   1.000
_cell.length_c   1.000
_cell.angle_alpha   90.00
_cell.angle_beta   90.00
_cell.angle_gamma   90.00
#
_symmetry.space_group_name_H-M   'P 1'
#
loop_
_entity.id
_entity.type
_entity.pdbx_description
1 polymer ?
#
loop_
_entity_poly.entity_id
_entity_poly.type
_entity_poly.pdbx_seq_one_letter_code
_entity_poly.pdbx_strand_id
1 'polypeptide(L)' 'MELTDAHLDELDQRGFIILPGFRHGEDLKAMQQAQRRVLPSWDEVKDDPPPGRAILTEFPPPEMAVLRGFVQHEALA' A
#
# COMPACT_ATOMS: atom_id res chain seq x y z
N MET A 1 -12.15 -8.76 8.75
CA MET A 1 -12.64 -9.44 7.53
C MET A 1 -11.90 -10.74 7.46
N GLU A 2 -12.61 -11.85 7.32
CA GLU A 2 -11.99 -13.17 7.28
C GLU A 2 -11.86 -13.66 5.84
N LEU A 3 -10.75 -14.34 5.55
CA LEU A 3 -10.57 -15.04 4.28
C LEU A 3 -11.44 -16.30 4.27
N THR A 4 -11.86 -16.72 3.08
CA THR A 4 -12.67 -17.92 2.88
C THR A 4 -11.96 -18.82 1.89
N ASP A 5 -12.34 -20.09 1.84
CA ASP A 5 -11.77 -21.05 0.88
C ASP A 5 -11.96 -20.57 -0.56
N ALA A 6 -13.08 -19.89 -0.86
CA ALA A 6 -13.30 -19.29 -2.18
C ALA A 6 -12.25 -18.22 -2.54
N HIS A 7 -11.77 -17.45 -1.56
CA HIS A 7 -10.66 -16.52 -1.79
C HIS A 7 -9.34 -17.28 -2.04
N LEU A 8 -9.11 -18.42 -1.38
CA LEU A 8 -7.91 -19.22 -1.61
C LEU A 8 -7.92 -19.86 -3.00
N ASP A 9 -9.07 -20.37 -3.44
CA ASP A 9 -9.25 -20.91 -4.79
C ASP A 9 -9.05 -19.82 -5.85
N GLU A 10 -9.56 -18.61 -5.61
CA GLU A 10 -9.34 -17.46 -6.49
C GLU A 10 -7.86 -17.06 -6.54
N LEU A 11 -7.19 -17.07 -5.39
CA LEU A 11 -5.76 -16.78 -5.30
C LEU A 11 -4.93 -17.79 -6.11
N ASP A 12 -5.24 -19.08 -5.98
CA ASP A 12 -4.55 -20.15 -6.72
C ASP A 12 -4.74 -20.00 -8.24
N GLN A 13 -5.96 -19.67 -8.67
CA GLN A 13 -6.28 -19.53 -10.10
C GLN A 13 -5.74 -18.24 -10.73
N ARG A 14 -5.73 -17.12 -9.99
CA ARG A 14 -5.45 -15.78 -10.54
C ARG A 14 -4.10 -15.22 -10.11
N GLY A 15 -3.50 -15.75 -9.06
CA GLY A 15 -2.31 -15.20 -8.40
C GLY A 15 -2.58 -13.95 -7.55
N PHE A 16 -3.83 -13.50 -7.45
CA PHE A 16 -4.24 -12.39 -6.58
C PHE A 16 -5.72 -12.48 -6.22
N ILE A 17 -6.11 -11.81 -5.13
CA ILE A 17 -7.50 -11.60 -4.73
C ILE A 17 -7.78 -10.12 -4.48
N ILE A 18 -9.04 -9.72 -4.60
CA ILE A 18 -9.50 -8.38 -4.24
C ILE A 18 -10.43 -8.52 -3.04
N LEU A 19 -10.14 -7.80 -1.96
CA LEU A 19 -10.91 -7.81 -0.72
C LEU A 19 -11.57 -6.45 -0.51
N PRO A 20 -12.84 -6.25 -0.94
CA PRO A 20 -13.53 -4.98 -0.78
C PRO A 20 -13.73 -4.64 0.70
N GLY A 21 -13.39 -3.42 1.12
CA GLY A 21 -13.61 -2.99 2.50
C GLY A 21 -12.67 -3.64 3.54
N PHE A 22 -11.58 -4.26 3.10
CA PHE A 22 -10.54 -4.80 3.97
C PHE A 22 -9.92 -3.74 4.91
N ARG A 23 -9.88 -2.48 4.47
CA ARG A 23 -9.52 -1.32 5.31
C ARG A 23 -10.64 -0.30 5.38
N HIS A 24 -10.75 0.36 6.52
CA HIS A 24 -11.76 1.38 6.77
C HIS A 24 -11.30 2.77 6.30
N GLY A 25 -12.26 3.66 6.04
CA GLY A 25 -11.99 4.94 5.40
C GLY A 25 -11.05 5.88 6.19
N GLU A 26 -11.04 5.80 7.52
CA GLU A 26 -10.15 6.62 8.35
C GLU A 26 -8.69 6.16 8.24
N ASP A 27 -8.46 4.84 8.24
CA ASP A 27 -7.12 4.26 8.04
C ASP A 27 -6.56 4.65 6.66
N LEU A 28 -7.41 4.62 5.63
CA LEU A 28 -7.01 5.00 4.27
C LEU A 28 -6.59 6.48 4.20
N LYS A 29 -7.29 7.38 4.91
CA LYS A 29 -6.90 8.80 4.98
C LYS A 29 -5.57 8.99 5.68
N ALA A 30 -5.35 8.33 6.82
CA ALA A 30 -4.10 8.40 7.57
C ALA A 30 -2.92 7.88 6.73
N MET A 31 -3.10 6.77 6.02
CA MET A 31 -2.10 6.20 5.12
C MET A 31 -1.81 7.12 3.92
N GLN A 32 -2.83 7.73 3.32
CA GLN A 32 -2.64 8.70 2.23
C GLN A 32 -1.81 9.89 2.69
N GLN A 33 -2.12 10.47 3.86
CA GLN A 33 -1.35 11.56 4.44
C GLN A 33 0.10 11.15 4.73
N ALA A 34 0.31 9.93 5.20
CA ALA A 34 1.63 9.37 5.43
C ALA A 34 2.43 9.21 4.13
N GLN A 35 1.82 8.69 3.07
CA GLN A 35 2.46 8.59 1.75
C GLN A 35 2.93 9.96 1.24
N ARG A 36 2.15 11.03 1.44
CA ARG A 36 2.54 12.39 1.02
C ARG A 36 3.76 12.96 1.75
N ARG A 37 4.12 12.43 2.93
CA ARG A 37 5.33 12.85 3.66
C ARG A 37 6.61 12.24 3.09
N VAL A 38 6.50 11.12 2.37
CA VAL A 38 7.64 10.35 1.85
C VAL A 38 7.72 10.31 0.33
N LEU A 39 6.59 10.52 -0.36
CA LEU A 39 6.49 10.52 -1.81
C LEU A 39 5.88 11.83 -2.28
N PRO A 40 6.50 12.50 -3.27
CA PRO A 40 5.94 13.71 -3.85
C PRO A 40 4.66 13.37 -4.60
N SER A 41 3.78 14.35 -4.70
CA SER A 41 2.55 14.24 -5.45
C SER A 41 2.75 14.34 -6.95
N TRP A 42 1.76 13.84 -7.69
CA TRP A 42 1.75 13.94 -9.14
C TRP A 42 1.86 15.40 -9.60
N ASP A 43 1.15 16.31 -8.94
CA ASP A 43 1.20 17.72 -9.28
C ASP A 43 2.57 18.36 -9.03
N GLU A 44 3.36 17.82 -8.09
CA GLU A 44 4.72 18.29 -7.82
C GLU A 44 5.76 17.78 -8.82
N VAL A 45 5.55 16.62 -9.45
CA VAL A 45 6.59 15.96 -10.30
C VAL A 45 6.22 15.83 -11.78
N LYS A 46 5.01 16.19 -12.19
CA LYS A 46 4.56 16.00 -13.58
C LYS A 46 5.38 16.79 -14.62
N ASP A 47 5.85 17.98 -14.24
CA ASP A 47 6.57 18.90 -15.14
C ASP A 47 8.10 18.74 -15.04
N ASP A 48 8.61 18.27 -13.90
CA ASP A 48 10.03 17.98 -13.65
C ASP A 48 10.18 16.63 -12.92
N PRO A 49 10.07 15.51 -13.66
CA PRO A 49 10.16 14.20 -13.05
C PRO A 49 11.60 13.93 -12.58
N PRO A 50 11.78 13.30 -11.41
CA PRO A 50 13.10 12.93 -10.94
C PRO A 50 13.86 12.04 -11.94
N PRO A 51 15.19 12.22 -12.06
CA PRO A 51 15.99 11.38 -12.91
C PRO A 51 16.04 9.93 -12.36
N GLY A 52 15.61 8.98 -13.19
CA GLY A 52 15.71 7.55 -12.90
C GLY A 52 14.87 7.10 -11.70
N ARG A 53 15.48 6.34 -10.78
CA ARG A 53 14.85 5.79 -9.57
C ARG A 53 15.15 6.62 -8.31
N ALA A 54 15.68 7.83 -8.45
CA ALA A 54 16.28 8.59 -7.35
C ALA A 54 15.34 8.95 -6.19
N ILE A 55 14.01 8.97 -6.40
CA ILE A 55 13.01 9.17 -5.33
C ILE A 55 12.36 7.85 -4.87
N LEU A 56 12.83 6.69 -5.33
CA LEU A 56 12.42 5.44 -4.71
C LEU A 56 13.05 5.41 -3.32
N THR A 57 12.21 5.65 -2.31
CA THR A 57 12.57 5.48 -0.91
C THR A 57 12.93 4.02 -0.68
N GLU A 58 14.02 3.77 0.06
CA GLU A 58 14.43 2.41 0.44
C GLU A 58 13.28 1.70 1.17
N PHE A 59 13.12 0.40 0.88
CA PHE A 59 12.18 -0.44 1.63
C PHE A 59 12.93 -1.10 2.80
N PRO A 60 12.39 -1.04 4.04
CA PRO A 60 11.14 -0.39 4.43
C PRO A 60 11.27 1.15 4.52
N PRO A 61 10.23 1.91 4.14
CA PRO A 61 10.26 3.37 4.28
C PRO A 61 10.30 3.78 5.76
N PRO A 62 10.90 4.93 6.10
CA PRO A 62 10.97 5.41 7.49
C PRO A 62 9.58 5.72 8.07
N GLU A 63 8.57 5.93 7.22
CA GLU A 63 7.19 6.14 7.64
C GLU A 63 6.46 4.81 7.86
N MET A 64 6.34 4.42 9.13
CA MET A 64 5.70 3.17 9.56
C MET A 64 4.24 3.03 9.11
N ALA A 65 3.51 4.14 8.95
CA ALA A 65 2.15 4.09 8.43
C ALA A 65 2.11 3.63 6.96
N VAL A 66 3.16 3.92 6.18
CA VAL A 66 3.30 3.44 4.80
C VAL A 66 3.70 1.97 4.79
N LEU A 67 4.59 1.53 5.67
CA LEU A 67 4.95 0.11 5.82
C LEU A 67 3.73 -0.76 6.15
N ARG A 68 2.84 -0.27 7.03
CA ARG A 68 1.57 -0.93 7.37
C ARG A 68 0.61 -1.09 6.19
N GLY A 69 0.83 -0.39 5.07
CA GLY A 69 0.10 -0.61 3.82
C GLY A 69 0.57 -1.81 3.01
N PHE A 70 1.80 -2.26 3.23
CA PHE A 70 2.41 -3.39 2.51
C PHE A 70 2.42 -4.66 3.35
N VAL A 71 2.72 -4.55 4.65
CA VAL A 71 2.80 -5.67 5.57
C VAL A 71 1.83 -5.44 6.72
N GLN A 72 0.85 -6.32 6.86
CA GLN A 72 -0.12 -6.28 7.95
C GLN A 72 0.19 -7.45 8.89
N HIS A 73 1.07 -7.19 9.88
CA HIS A 73 1.55 -8.22 10.79
C HIS A 73 0.43 -8.95 11.54
N GLU A 74 -0.68 -8.26 11.82
CA GLU A 74 -1.87 -8.83 12.47
C GLU A 74 -2.59 -9.88 11.61
N ALA A 75 -2.37 -9.89 10.29
CA ALA A 75 -2.95 -10.86 9.36
C ALA A 75 -2.07 -12.11 9.15
N LEU A 76 -0.88 -12.16 9.78
CA LEU A 76 0.08 -13.28 9.68
C LEU A 76 0.09 -14.16 10.94
N ALA A 77 -0.88 -13.99 11.85
CA ALA A 77 -0.99 -14.71 13.13
C ALA A 77 -1.78 -16.01 13.00
#